data_AF-A0A9D1U2Y4-F1
#
_entry.id   AF-A0A9D1U2Y4-F1
#
_cell.length_a   1.000
_cell.length_b   1.000
_cell.length_c   1.000
_cell.angle_alpha   90.00
_cell.angle_beta   90.00
_cell.angle_gamma   90.00
#
_symmetry.space_group_name_H-M   'P 1'
#
loop_
_entity.id
_entity.type
_entity.pdbx_description
1 polymer ?
#
loop_
_entity_poly.entity_id
_entity_poly.type
_entity_poly.pdbx_seq_one_letter_code
_entity_poly.pdbx_strand_id
1 'polypeptide(L)' 'KEVLRAHLETAGHEVVDHGAHEFDALDDYPAFCIAAAQAVVDDQTAGVGALGVVIGGSGNGEQMAANAGGVRT' A
#
# COMPACT_ATOMS: atom_id res chain seq x y z
N LYS A 1 -3.32 -7.47 6.42
CA LYS A 1 -2.17 -7.37 5.50
C LYS A 1 -1.67 -8.74 5.05
N GLU A 2 -1.19 -9.60 5.96
CA GLU A 2 -0.60 -10.91 5.63
C GLU A 2 -1.46 -11.84 4.77
N VAL A 3 -2.77 -11.91 5.03
CA VAL A 3 -3.69 -12.74 4.21
C VAL A 3 -3.73 -12.27 2.75
N LEU A 4 -3.74 -10.95 2.52
CA LEU A 4 -3.74 -10.38 1.18
C LEU A 4 -2.39 -10.59 0.50
N ARG A 5 -1.29 -10.40 1.23
CA ARG A 5 0.08 -10.65 0.75
C ARG A 5 0.20 -12.09 0.23
N ALA A 6 -0.16 -13.07 1.05
CA ALA A 6 -0.10 -14.48 0.67
C ALA A 6 -1.02 -14.81 -0.53
N HIS A 7 -2.21 -14.21 -0.59
CA HIS A 7 -3.14 -14.39 -1.71
C HIS A 7 -2.56 -13.88 -3.03
N LEU A 8 -1.99 -12.66 -3.03
CA LEU A 8 -1.39 -12.03 -4.21
C LEU A 8 -0.14 -12.78 -4.67
N GLU A 9 0.72 -13.20 -3.74
CA GLU A 9 1.90 -14.04 -4.05
C GLU A 9 1.47 -15.37 -4.68
N THR A 10 0.43 -16.01 -4.14
CA THR A 10 -0.12 -17.26 -4.70
C THR A 10 -0.71 -17.06 -6.09
N ALA A 11 -1.27 -15.88 -6.37
CA ALA A 11 -1.78 -15.51 -7.69
C ALA A 11 -0.68 -15.14 -8.70
N GLY A 12 0.60 -15.15 -8.28
CA GLY A 12 1.75 -14.87 -9.15
C GLY A 12 2.16 -13.40 -9.22
N HIS A 13 1.66 -12.55 -8.32
CA HIS A 13 2.08 -11.16 -8.22
C HIS A 13 3.31 -11.01 -7.31
N GLU A 14 4.21 -10.10 -7.68
CA GLU A 14 5.26 -9.63 -6.78
C GLU A 14 4.65 -8.63 -5.78
N VAL A 15 4.90 -8.84 -4.49
CA VAL A 15 4.35 -8.01 -3.42
C VAL A 15 5.48 -7.37 -2.62
N VAL A 16 5.54 -6.03 -2.66
CA VAL A 16 6.46 -5.23 -1.85
C VAL A 16 5.70 -4.67 -0.64
N ASP A 17 6.13 -5.04 0.56
CA ASP A 17 5.52 -4.60 1.82
C ASP A 17 6.26 -3.37 2.36
N HIS A 18 5.61 -2.21 2.31
CA HIS A 18 6.13 -0.95 2.82
C HIS A 18 5.76 -0.69 4.29
N GLY A 19 5.23 -1.69 5.00
CA GLY A 19 4.85 -1.60 6.40
C GLY A 19 3.38 -1.22 6.65
N ALA A 20 2.95 -1.15 7.90
CA ALA A 20 3.71 -1.39 9.14
C ALA A 20 4.03 -2.89 9.35
N HIS A 21 5.25 -3.22 9.79
CA HIS A 21 5.66 -4.62 10.04
C HIS A 21 5.21 -5.15 11.40
N GLU A 22 4.85 -4.25 12.31
CA GLU A 22 4.27 -4.55 13.61
C GLU A 22 3.03 -3.68 13.82
N PHE A 23 2.12 -4.13 14.69
CA PHE A 23 0.94 -3.33 15.04
C PHE A 23 1.30 -2.34 16.13
N ASP A 24 1.23 -1.04 15.81
CA ASP A 24 1.25 0.04 16.79
C ASP A 24 -0.08 0.83 16.71
N ALA A 25 -0.71 1.04 17.86
CA ALA A 25 -1.96 1.80 17.94
C ALA A 25 -1.75 3.32 17.77
N LEU A 26 -0.50 3.78 17.92
CA LEU A 26 -0.08 5.17 17.71
C LEU A 26 0.67 5.35 16.39
N ASP A 27 0.66 4.33 15.53
CA ASP A 27 1.49 4.35 14.33
C ASP A 27 1.07 5.45 13.36
N ASP A 28 2.05 6.03 12.69
CA ASP A 28 1.86 7.13 11.74
C ASP A 28 1.40 6.55 10.39
N TYR A 29 0.17 6.03 10.36
CA TYR A 29 -0.43 5.41 9.17
C TYR A 29 -0.30 6.24 7.88
N PRO A 30 -0.36 7.59 7.89
CA PRO A 30 -0.11 8.40 6.70
C PRO A 30 1.27 8.18 6.08
N ALA A 31 2.32 7.94 6.89
CA ALA A 31 3.69 7.71 6.38
C ALA A 31 3.77 6.45 5.51
N PHE A 32 3.14 5.35 5.94
CA PHE A 32 3.10 4.11 5.15
C PHE A 32 2.24 4.26 3.89
N CYS A 33 1.14 5.00 3.97
CA CYS A 33 0.29 5.29 2.81
C CYS A 33 1.07 6.06 1.74
N ILE A 34 1.84 7.08 2.16
CA ILE A 34 2.65 7.91 1.25
C ILE A 34 3.79 7.07 0.65
N ALA A 35 4.46 6.24 1.45
CA ALA A 35 5.54 5.38 0.98
C ALA A 35 5.03 4.40 -0.10
N ALA A 36 3.89 3.74 0.13
CA ALA A 36 3.28 2.84 -0.85
C ALA A 36 2.85 3.58 -2.13
N ALA A 37 2.31 4.80 -2.00
CA ALA A 37 1.92 5.60 -3.15
C ALA A 37 3.11 6.06 -3.99
N GLN A 38 4.18 6.52 -3.34
CA GLN A 38 5.38 6.97 -4.03
C GLN A 38 6.05 5.82 -4.81
N ALA A 39 6.12 4.63 -4.22
CA ALA A 39 6.66 3.45 -4.90
C ALA A 39 5.89 3.12 -6.19
N VAL A 40 4.56 3.17 -6.14
CA VAL A 40 3.71 2.95 -7.33
C VAL A 40 3.96 4.00 -8.41
N VAL A 41 4.09 5.28 -8.01
CA VAL A 41 4.38 6.37 -8.95
C VAL A 41 5.75 6.19 -9.60
N ASP A 42 6.76 5.79 -8.82
CA ASP A 42 8.12 5.58 -9.31
C ASP A 42 8.17 4.42 -10.31
N ASP A 43 7.54 3.29 -9.99
CA ASP A 43 7.45 2.13 -10.89
C ASP A 43 6.71 2.46 -12.19
N GLN A 44 5.55 3.14 -12.09
CA GLN A 44 4.80 3.56 -13.26
C GLN A 44 5.59 4.54 -14.13
N THR A 45 6.36 5.44 -13.52
CA THR A 45 7.25 6.37 -14.23
C THR A 45 8.39 5.64 -14.95
N ALA A 46 8.89 4.54 -14.36
CA ALA A 46 9.88 3.66 -14.97
C ALA A 46 9.30 2.71 -16.04
N GLY A 47 7.99 2.77 -16.31
CA GLY A 47 7.30 1.91 -17.27
C GLY A 47 6.93 0.52 -16.74
N VAL A 48 7.02 0.31 -15.43
CA VAL A 48 6.61 -0.91 -14.73
C VAL A 48 5.14 -0.80 -14.33
N GLY A 49 4.35 -1.82 -14.65
CA GLY A 49 2.95 -1.86 -14.24
C GLY A 49 2.82 -2.15 -12.75
N ALA A 50 2.59 -1.12 -11.93
CA ALA A 50 2.44 -1.25 -10.48
C ALA A 50 1.06 -0.78 -9.97
N LEU A 51 0.62 -1.40 -8.87
CA LEU A 51 -0.60 -1.06 -8.13
C LEU A 51 -0.28 -0.97 -6.63
N GLY A 52 -0.93 -0.06 -5.91
CA GLY A 52 -0.77 0.11 -4.46
C GLY A 52 -2.01 -0.35 -3.71
N VAL A 53 -1.82 -0.99 -2.56
CA VAL A 53 -2.91 -1.35 -1.64
C VAL A 53 -2.54 -0.87 -0.23
N VAL A 54 -3.43 -0.09 0.38
CA VAL A 54 -3.31 0.40 1.75
C VAL A 54 -4.43 -0.18 2.59
N ILE A 55 -4.10 -0.73 3.77
CA ILE A 55 -5.07 -1.34 4.69
C ILE A 55 -4.89 -0.72 6.06
N GLY A 56 -5.99 -0.28 6.67
CA GLY A 56 -6.02 0.21 8.06
C GLY A 56 -7.37 -0.08 8.71
N GLY A 57 -7.55 0.41 9.94
CA GLY A 57 -8.57 -0.08 10.88
C GLY A 57 -10.03 0.18 10.49
N SER A 58 -10.33 1.24 9.73
CA SER A 58 -11.71 1.59 9.34
C SER A 58 -11.97 1.58 7.83
N GLY A 59 -10.92 1.58 7.02
CA GLY A 59 -10.99 1.59 5.56
C GLY A 59 -11.45 2.92 4.94
N ASN A 60 -11.72 3.97 5.73
CA ASN A 60 -12.16 5.28 5.22
C ASN A 60 -11.04 6.34 5.20
N GLY A 61 -10.12 6.34 6.18
CA GLY A 61 -8.98 7.27 6.21
C GLY A 61 -7.91 6.91 5.19
N GLU A 62 -7.83 5.62 4.87
CA GLU A 62 -6.87 4.98 3.99
C GLU A 62 -7.18 5.29 2.52
N GLN A 63 -8.46 5.42 2.15
CA GLN A 63 -8.86 5.86 0.81
C GLN A 63 -8.48 7.30 0.53
N MET A 64 -8.61 8.18 1.53
CA MET A 64 -8.27 9.59 1.36
C MET A 64 -6.76 9.80 1.21
N ALA A 65 -5.93 9.04 1.96
CA ALA A 65 -4.48 9.10 1.85
C ALA A 65 -3.96 8.48 0.55
N ALA A 66 -4.49 7.34 0.14
CA ALA A 66 -4.12 6.68 -1.12
C ALA A 66 -4.49 7.53 -2.35
N ASN A 67 -5.70 8.10 -2.37
CA ASN A 67 -6.15 8.94 -3.49
C ASN A 67 -5.37 10.25 -3.61
N ALA A 68 -4.83 10.79 -2.51
CA ALA A 68 -3.95 11.96 -2.55
C ALA A 68 -2.57 11.66 -3.17
N GLY A 69 -2.14 10.41 -3.19
CA GLY A 69 -0.86 9.95 -3.76
C GLY A 69 -0.97 9.24 -5.11
N GLY A 70 -2.14 9.23 -5.76
CA GLY A 70 -2.33 8.56 -7.06
C GLY A 70 -2.65 7.06 -6.97
N VAL A 71 -2.87 6.52 -5.78
CA VAL A 71 -3.30 5.14 -5.55
C VAL A 71 -4.82 5.08 -5.45
N ARG A 72 -5.47 4.27 -6.29
CA ARG A 72 -6.91 4.02 -6.19
C ARG A 72 -7.15 2.93 -5.16
N THR A 73 -8.05 3.20 -4.22
CA THR A 73 -8.48 2.27 -3.16
C THR A 73 -9.74 1.52 -3.51
#